data_AF-B7JHF5-F1
#
_entry.id   AF-B7JHF5-F1
#
_cell.length_a   1.000
_cell.length_b   1.000
_cell.length_c   1.000
_cell.angle_alpha   90.00
_cell.angle_beta   90.00
_cell.angle_gamma   90.00
#
_symmetry.space_group_name_H-M   'P 1'
#
loop_
_entity.id
_entity.type
_entity.pdbx_description
1 polymer ?
#
loop_
_entity_poly.entity_id
_entity_poly.type
_entity_poly.pdbx_seq_one_letter_code
_entity_poly.pdbx_strand_id
1 'polypeptide(L)' 'MEDLVKGDDAIFAATGVTDGELLRGVQFKGSVGTTQSLVMRAKSGTVRFVDGRHSLNKKPNLVIK' A
#
# COMPACT_ATOMS: atom_id res chain seq x y z
N MET A 1 5.14 -21.49 8.00
CA MET A 1 5.72 -20.15 7.74
C MET A 1 7.23 -20.20 7.82
N GLU A 2 7.77 -20.87 8.84
CA GLU A 2 9.20 -21.09 9.09
C GLU A 2 10.00 -21.60 7.88
N ASP A 3 9.40 -22.36 6.97
CA ASP A 3 10.11 -22.84 5.76
C ASP A 3 10.19 -21.80 4.63
N LEU A 4 9.25 -20.84 4.60
CA LEU A 4 9.10 -19.84 3.54
C LEU A 4 9.75 -18.51 3.91
N VAL A 5 9.65 -18.10 5.18
CA VAL A 5 10.22 -16.87 5.71
C VAL A 5 10.95 -17.22 7.01
N LYS A 6 12.28 -17.28 6.93
CA LYS A 6 13.17 -17.75 8.01
C LYS A 6 13.73 -16.64 8.91
N GLY A 7 13.59 -15.39 8.50
CA GLY A 7 14.12 -14.23 9.25
C GLY A 7 13.20 -13.82 10.39
N ASP A 8 13.79 -13.48 11.53
CA ASP A 8 13.09 -12.91 12.70
C ASP A 8 12.64 -11.45 12.49
N ASP A 9 13.16 -10.79 11.45
CA ASP A 9 12.84 -9.41 11.07
C ASP A 9 12.29 -9.32 9.65
N ALA A 10 11.11 -9.89 9.45
CA ALA A 10 10.37 -9.75 8.19
C ALA A 10 9.52 -8.48 8.16
N ILE A 11 9.43 -7.85 6.98
CA ILE A 11 8.54 -6.72 6.69
C ILE A 11 7.62 -7.12 5.54
N PHE A 12 6.33 -6.84 5.69
CA PHE A 12 5.33 -7.02 4.64
C PHE A 12 4.62 -5.71 4.35
N ALA A 13 4.39 -5.42 3.07
CA ALA A 13 3.62 -4.29 2.61
C ALA A 13 2.71 -4.70 1.47
N ALA A 14 1.44 -4.28 1.52
CA ALA A 14 0.46 -4.48 0.46
C ALA A 14 -0.34 -3.20 0.23
N THR A 15 -0.71 -2.94 -1.03
CA THR A 15 -1.54 -1.81 -1.43
C THR A 15 -2.67 -2.30 -2.31
N GLY A 16 -3.90 -1.86 -2.05
CA GLY A 16 -5.05 -2.23 -2.88
C GLY A 16 -4.94 -1.63 -4.27
N VAL A 17 -5.12 -2.45 -5.31
CA VAL A 17 -5.22 -1.99 -6.71
C VAL A 17 -6.68 -1.76 -7.07
N THR A 18 -7.50 -2.79 -6.91
CA THR A 18 -8.98 -2.73 -6.92
C THR A 18 -9.51 -2.90 -5.51
N ASP A 19 -10.77 -2.52 -5.28
CA ASP A 19 -11.40 -2.73 -3.97
C ASP A 19 -11.44 -4.22 -3.63
N GLY A 20 -10.92 -4.54 -2.45
CA GLY A 20 -11.02 -5.85 -1.84
C GLY A 20 -11.46 -5.73 -0.38
N GLU A 21 -11.63 -6.86 0.28
CA GLU A 21 -12.12 -6.89 1.67
C GLU A 21 -11.16 -6.23 2.66
N LEU A 22 -9.85 -6.32 2.40
CA LEU A 22 -8.82 -5.80 3.31
C LEU A 22 -8.40 -4.35 3.00
N LEU A 23 -8.28 -4.02 1.72
CA LEU A 23 -7.79 -2.72 1.27
C LEU A 23 -8.65 -2.21 0.12
N ARG A 24 -8.99 -0.92 0.20
CA ARG A 24 -9.58 -0.19 -0.92
C ARG A 24 -8.56 -0.08 -2.05
N GLY A 25 -9.07 -0.19 -3.27
CA GLY A 25 -8.32 0.02 -4.49
C GLY A 25 -7.87 1.47 -4.64
N VAL A 26 -7.05 1.71 -5.66
CA VAL A 26 -6.63 3.05 -6.01
C VAL A 26 -7.83 3.84 -6.51
N GLN A 27 -8.05 5.02 -5.96
CA GLN A 27 -9.15 5.92 -6.34
C GLN A 27 -8.58 7.20 -6.93
N PHE A 28 -9.09 7.63 -8.08
CA PHE A 28 -8.68 8.86 -8.74
C PHE A 28 -9.82 9.87 -8.72
N LYS A 29 -9.55 11.07 -8.18
CA LYS A 29 -10.52 12.18 -8.11
C LYS A 29 -9.85 13.49 -8.53
N GLY A 30 -10.11 13.91 -9.76
CA GLY A 30 -9.47 15.08 -10.36
C GLY A 30 -7.95 14.94 -10.35
N SER A 31 -7.26 15.88 -9.72
CA SER A 31 -5.79 15.90 -9.62
C SER A 31 -5.24 15.16 -8.39
N VAL A 32 -6.05 14.32 -7.74
CA VAL A 32 -5.65 13.55 -6.55
C VAL A 32 -5.87 12.06 -6.78
N GLY A 33 -4.85 11.25 -6.51
CA GLY A 33 -4.98 9.81 -6.33
C GLY A 33 -4.95 9.46 -4.84
N THR A 34 -5.73 8.47 -4.42
CA THR A 34 -5.65 7.93 -3.05
C THR A 34 -5.43 6.43 -3.07
N THR A 35 -4.65 5.95 -2.10
CA THR A 35 -4.33 4.52 -1.93
C THR A 35 -4.56 4.12 -0.48
N GLN A 36 -4.85 2.85 -0.26
CA GLN A 36 -4.85 2.27 1.07
C GLN A 36 -3.85 1.10 1.12
N SER A 37 -3.00 1.10 2.13
CA SER A 37 -1.93 0.12 2.28
C SER A 37 -1.92 -0.49 3.69
N LEU A 38 -1.47 -1.73 3.78
CA LEU A 38 -1.13 -2.43 5.02
C LEU A 38 0.39 -2.58 5.08
N VAL A 39 1.01 -2.16 6.17
CA VAL A 39 2.43 -2.37 6.44
C VAL A 39 2.59 -3.03 7.79
N MET A 40 3.39 -4.09 7.86
CA MET A 40 3.65 -4.79 9.12
C MET A 40 5.10 -5.26 9.23
N ARG A 41 5.56 -5.42 10.47
CA ARG A 41 6.91 -5.89 10.80
C ARG A 41 6.86 -6.93 11.90
N ALA A 42 7.47 -8.09 11.64
CA ALA A 42 7.50 -9.21 12.57
C ALA A 42 8.18 -8.83 13.90
N LYS A 43 9.38 -8.23 13.81
CA LYS A 43 10.19 -7.87 14.98
C LYS A 43 9.52 -6.92 15.96
N SER A 44 8.69 -6.00 15.47
CA SER A 44 7.97 -5.05 16.34
C SER A 44 6.51 -5.43 16.57
N GLY A 45 6.01 -6.50 15.94
CA GLY A 45 4.59 -6.89 15.94
C GLY A 45 3.63 -5.82 15.42
N THR A 46 4.16 -4.75 14.81
CA THR A 46 3.35 -3.57 14.48
C THR A 46 2.61 -3.80 13.18
N VAL A 47 1.33 -3.43 13.17
CA VAL A 47 0.48 -3.39 12.00
C VAL A 47 0.02 -1.96 11.77
N ARG A 48 0.20 -1.45 10.55
CA ARG A 48 -0.18 -0.08 10.16
C ARG A 48 -1.04 -0.13 8.91
N PHE A 49 -2.21 0.47 9.02
CA PHE A 49 -2.98 0.91 7.86
C PHE A 49 -2.52 2.32 7.49
N VAL A 50 -2.21 2.53 6.22
CA VAL A 50 -1.68 3.79 5.70
C VAL A 50 -2.58 4.27 4.58
N ASP A 51 -3.21 5.42 4.78
CA ASP A 51 -3.96 6.13 3.74
C ASP A 51 -3.04 7.14 3.05
N GLY A 52 -2.82 6.95 1.76
CA GLY A 52 -1.99 7.83 0.92
C GLY A 52 -2.84 8.81 0.13
N ARG A 53 -2.42 10.08 0.08
CA ARG A 53 -2.99 11.12 -0.80
C ARG A 53 -1.90 11.68 -1.71
N HIS A 54 -2.04 11.44 -3.01
CA HIS A 54 -1.04 11.70 -4.02
C HIS A 54 -1.50 12.85 -4.93
N SER A 55 -0.66 13.88 -5.09
CA SER A 55 -0.94 14.97 -6.05
C SER A 55 -0.49 14.57 -7.45
N LEU A 56 -1.44 14.48 -8.37
CA LEU A 56 -1.19 14.11 -9.77
C LEU A 56 -0.70 15.31 -10.60
N ASN A 57 -0.86 16.54 -10.10
CA ASN A 57 -0.34 17.74 -10.76
C ASN A 57 1.19 17.74 -10.90
N LYS A 58 1.92 17.08 -9.98
CA LYS A 58 3.38 17.08 -9.98
C LYS A 58 3.99 16.03 -10.90
N LYS A 59 3.25 14.97 -11.25
CA LYS A 59 3.70 13.87 -12.13
C LYS A 59 2.51 13.30 -12.93
N PRO A 60 1.85 14.11 -13.79
CA PRO A 60 0.55 13.76 -14.38
C PRO A 60 0.61 12.55 -15.32
N ASN A 61 1.75 12.27 -15.94
CA ASN A 61 1.90 11.28 -17.00
C ASN A 61 2.69 10.03 -16.58
N LEU A 62 2.84 9.77 -15.27
CA LEU A 62 3.69 8.67 -14.81
C LEU A 62 3.05 7.28 -15.01
N VAL A 63 1.74 7.19 -15.22
CA VAL A 63 1.00 5.91 -15.18
C VAL A 63 0.09 5.69 -16.39
N ILE A 64 -0.33 6.75 -17.09
CA ILE A 64 -1.26 6.64 -18.22
C ILE A 64 -0.64 7.37 -19.41
N LYS A 65 -0.44 6.63 -20.49
CA LYS A 65 -0.05 7.14 -21.81
C LYS A 65 -1.20 6.89 -22.77
#